data_AF-A0A963G8G4-F1
#
_entry.id   AF-A0A963G8G4-F1
#
_cell.length_a   1.000
_cell.length_b   1.000
_cell.length_c   1.000
_cell.angle_alpha   90.00
_cell.angle_beta   90.00
_cell.angle_gamma   90.00
#
_symmetry.space_group_name_H-M   'P 1'
#
loop_
_entity.id
_entity.type
_entity.pdbx_description
1 polymer ?
#
loop_
_entity_poly.entity_id
_entity_poly.type
_entity_poly.pdbx_seq_one_letter_code
_entity_poly.pdbx_strand_id
1 'polypeptide(L)'
;MATSSYGRLIKDGLWSNNQALVALLGLCPLLAVTNTAVNGLGLGIATLVVITLSNVTVSVIRNWVRPEVRLPVFVLVIASFVTAVELSMNAWFHELYKILGIFIPLIVTNCAIIGRAEAFAS
;
A
#
# COMPACT_ATOMS: atom_id res chain seq x y z
N MET A 1 28.11 -14.02 2.30
CA MET A 1 29.01 -13.45 3.32
C MET A 1 28.35 -12.22 3.93
N ALA A 2 27.67 -12.37 5.06
CA ALA A 2 27.42 -11.31 6.04
C ALA A 2 26.80 -11.96 7.28
N THR A 3 27.65 -12.26 8.26
CA THR A 3 27.26 -12.48 9.65
C THR A 3 26.79 -11.14 10.24
N SER A 4 25.66 -10.62 9.75
CA SER A 4 25.09 -9.39 10.31
C SER A 4 24.26 -9.81 11.52
N SER A 5 24.77 -9.50 12.71
CA SER A 5 24.08 -9.67 13.98
C SER A 5 22.62 -9.25 13.85
N TYR A 6 21.69 -10.14 14.20
CA TYR A 6 20.24 -9.95 14.08
C TYR A 6 19.77 -8.59 14.67
N GLY A 7 20.46 -8.12 15.72
CA GLY A 7 20.19 -6.82 16.34
C GLY A 7 20.53 -5.61 15.46
N ARG A 8 21.48 -5.73 14.53
CA ARG A 8 21.79 -4.68 13.54
C ARG A 8 20.74 -4.64 12.44
N LEU A 9 20.29 -5.81 11.97
CA LEU A 9 19.18 -5.92 11.01
C LEU A 9 17.89 -5.30 11.55
N ILE A 10 17.57 -5.57 12.84
CA ILE A 10 16.40 -4.99 13.49
C ILE A 10 16.57 -3.47 13.67
N LYS A 11 17.73 -2.98 14.12
CA LYS A 11 17.99 -1.54 14.24
C LYS A 11 17.92 -0.81 12.90
N ASP A 12 18.47 -1.39 11.85
CA ASP A 12 18.48 -0.79 10.52
C ASP A 12 17.06 -0.74 9.94
N GLY A 13 16.27 -1.81 10.09
CA GLY A 13 14.88 -1.84 9.63
C GLY A 13 13.94 -0.91 10.41
N LEU A 14 14.13 -0.74 11.72
CA LEU A 14 13.27 0.10 12.55
C LEU A 14 13.62 1.59 12.50
N TRP A 15 14.92 1.93 12.40
CA TRP A 15 15.40 3.29 12.63
C TRP A 15 16.16 3.92 11.46
N SER A 16 16.87 3.14 10.63
CA SER A 16 17.72 3.72 9.56
C SER A 16 17.15 3.58 8.15
N ASN A 17 16.23 2.64 7.92
CA ASN A 17 15.68 2.31 6.59
C ASN A 17 14.15 2.13 6.59
N ASN A 18 13.43 2.62 7.60
CA ASN A 18 11.97 2.50 7.61
C ASN A 18 11.34 3.49 6.61
N GLN A 19 10.66 2.98 5.58
CA GLN A 19 9.97 3.79 4.56
C GLN A 19 9.01 4.82 5.17
N ALA A 20 8.36 4.48 6.28
CA ALA A 20 7.39 5.34 6.93
C ALA A 20 8.02 6.43 7.82
N LEU A 21 9.07 6.10 8.59
CA LEU A 21 9.68 7.03 9.57
C LEU A 21 10.87 7.81 9.00
N VAL A 22 11.70 7.20 8.15
CA VAL A 22 12.96 7.79 7.66
C VAL A 22 12.78 8.41 6.28
N ALA A 23 12.05 7.74 5.40
CA ALA A 23 11.84 8.22 4.03
C ALA A 23 10.56 9.07 3.86
N LEU A 24 9.74 9.19 4.91
CA LEU A 24 8.53 10.02 4.95
C LEU A 24 7.53 9.76 3.80
N LEU A 25 7.56 8.56 3.20
CA LEU A 25 6.66 8.17 2.11
C LEU A 25 5.40 7.53 2.69
N GLY A 26 4.22 7.94 2.22
CA GLY A 26 2.93 7.38 2.64
C GLY A 26 2.26 8.10 3.83
N LEU A 27 2.62 9.35 4.11
CA LEU A 27 2.02 10.17 5.17
C LEU A 27 0.54 10.50 4.94
N CYS A 28 0.09 10.60 3.68
CA CYS A 28 -1.27 11.03 3.33
C CYS A 28 -2.37 10.18 4.00
N PRO A 29 -2.38 8.83 3.88
CA PRO A 29 -3.37 8.02 4.61
C PRO A 29 -3.08 7.93 6.11
N LEU A 30 -1.81 8.08 6.51
CA LEU A 30 -1.38 7.98 7.90
C LEU A 30 -1.96 9.13 8.75
N LEU A 31 -1.86 10.36 8.26
CA LEU A 31 -2.42 11.54 8.92
C LEU A 31 -3.95 11.58 8.91
N ALA A 32 -4.58 10.96 7.91
CA ALA A 32 -6.03 10.91 7.79
C ALA A 32 -6.67 9.95 8.81
N VAL A 33 -6.02 8.79 9.06
CA VAL A 33 -6.63 7.68 9.79
C VAL A 33 -6.30 7.62 11.28
N THR A 34 -5.40 8.49 11.77
CA THR A 34 -4.98 8.58 13.19
C THR A 34 -6.07 9.09 14.14
N ASN A 35 -7.28 9.40 13.64
CA ASN A 35 -8.41 9.82 14.45
C ASN A 35 -8.91 8.72 15.41
N THR A 36 -8.92 7.45 14.98
CA THR A 36 -9.31 6.33 15.85
C THR A 36 -8.50 5.07 15.52
N ALA A 37 -8.21 4.26 16.55
CA ALA A 37 -7.49 3.00 16.37
C ALA A 37 -8.23 2.01 15.46
N VAL A 38 -9.57 2.03 15.50
CA VAL A 38 -10.43 1.15 14.68
C VAL A 38 -10.32 1.52 13.20
N ASN A 39 -10.36 2.81 12.87
CA ASN A 39 -10.21 3.26 11.48
C ASN A 39 -8.81 2.94 10.96
N GLY A 40 -7.77 3.16 11.78
CA GLY A 40 -6.39 2.88 11.43
C GLY A 40 -6.14 1.40 11.14
N LEU A 41 -6.66 0.51 12.00
CA LEU A 41 -6.60 -0.93 11.78
C LEU A 41 -7.40 -1.37 10.56
N GLY A 42 -8.61 -0.82 10.37
CA GLY A 42 -9.46 -1.13 9.22
C GLY A 42 -8.77 -0.78 7.89
N LEU A 43 -8.23 0.44 7.78
CA LEU A 43 -7.51 0.89 6.59
C LEU A 43 -6.19 0.11 6.40
N GLY A 44 -5.47 -0.19 7.48
CA GLY A 44 -4.23 -0.97 7.45
C GLY A 44 -4.43 -2.39 6.93
N ILE A 45 -5.48 -3.09 7.39
CA ILE A 45 -5.80 -4.44 6.92
C ILE A 45 -6.26 -4.40 5.46
N ALA A 46 -7.13 -3.45 5.11
CA ALA A 46 -7.61 -3.28 3.74
C ALA A 46 -6.45 -3.04 2.76
N THR A 47 -5.53 -2.13 3.10
CA THR A 47 -4.35 -1.85 2.28
C THR A 47 -3.44 -3.06 2.15
N LEU A 48 -3.19 -3.81 3.22
CA LEU A 48 -2.36 -5.02 3.18
C LEU A 48 -2.94 -6.07 2.21
N VAL A 49 -4.25 -6.30 2.26
CA VAL A 49 -4.95 -7.22 1.34
C VAL A 49 -4.89 -6.75 -0.11
N VAL A 50 -5.17 -5.47 -0.37
CA VAL A 50 -5.12 -4.93 -1.74
C VAL A 50 -3.70 -5.01 -2.32
N ILE A 51 -2.69 -4.62 -1.56
CA ILE A 51 -1.30 -4.57 -2.02
C ILE A 51 -0.77 -5.98 -2.29
N THR A 52 -1.10 -6.96 -1.44
CA THR A 52 -0.68 -8.35 -1.65
C THR A 52 -1.28 -8.92 -2.94
N LEU A 53 -2.60 -8.76 -3.15
CA LEU A 53 -3.27 -9.20 -4.38
C LEU A 53 -2.78 -8.47 -5.64
N SER A 54 -2.56 -7.17 -5.53
CA SER A 54 -2.07 -6.36 -6.65
C SER A 54 -0.64 -6.74 -7.04
N ASN A 55 0.26 -6.98 -6.08
CA ASN A 55 1.63 -7.39 -6.37
C ASN A 55 1.70 -8.75 -7.08
N VAL A 56 0.86 -9.71 -6.67
CA VAL A 56 0.75 -11.01 -7.35
C VAL A 56 0.32 -10.81 -8.80
N THR A 57 -0.70 -9.99 -9.03
CA THR A 57 -1.22 -9.69 -10.37
C THR A 57 -0.20 -8.96 -11.24
N VAL A 58 0.48 -7.96 -10.68
CA VAL A 58 1.54 -7.18 -11.37
C VAL A 58 2.71 -8.08 -11.75
N SER A 59 3.09 -9.05 -10.90
CA SER A 59 4.17 -10.01 -11.19
C SER A 59 3.92 -10.79 -12.49
N VAL A 60 2.66 -11.19 -12.74
CA VAL A 60 2.25 -11.91 -13.96
C VAL A 60 2.29 -11.00 -15.20
N ILE A 61 1.87 -9.75 -15.06
CA ILE A 61 1.68 -8.83 -16.19
C ILE A 61 2.99 -8.11 -16.58
N ARG A 62 4.00 -8.04 -15.69
CA ARG A 62 5.20 -7.19 -15.88
C ARG A 62 5.97 -7.44 -17.17
N ASN A 63 5.92 -8.66 -17.71
CA ASN A 63 6.73 -9.05 -18.87
C ASN A 63 6.13 -8.60 -20.21
N TRP A 64 4.85 -8.22 -20.22
CA TRP A 64 4.14 -7.77 -21.44
C TRP A 64 4.06 -6.24 -21.54
N VAL A 65 4.35 -5.51 -20.45
CA VAL A 65 4.14 -4.05 -20.37
C VAL A 65 5.40 -3.28 -20.77
N ARG A 66 5.24 -2.40 -21.76
CA ARG A 66 6.25 -1.47 -22.25
C ARG A 66 6.66 -0.47 -21.16
N PRO A 67 7.96 -0.11 -21.05
CA PRO A 67 8.46 0.71 -19.95
C PRO A 67 7.82 2.10 -19.87
N GLU A 68 7.40 2.68 -20.99
CA GLU A 68 6.78 4.02 -21.02
C GLU A 68 5.42 4.10 -20.29
N VAL A 69 4.71 2.97 -20.13
CA VAL A 69 3.33 2.94 -19.59
C VAL A 69 3.20 2.09 -18.32
N ARG A 70 4.32 1.70 -17.69
CA ARG A 70 4.30 0.83 -16.50
C ARG A 70 3.60 1.45 -15.29
N LEU A 71 3.92 2.72 -14.97
CA LEU A 71 3.35 3.42 -13.82
C LEU A 71 1.80 3.54 -13.92
N PRO A 72 1.21 4.04 -15.02
CA PRO A 72 -0.24 4.08 -15.19
C PRO A 72 -0.91 2.71 -15.09
N VAL A 73 -0.30 1.67 -15.68
CA VAL A 73 -0.86 0.31 -15.66
C VAL A 73 -0.91 -0.26 -14.25
N PHE A 74 0.15 -0.09 -13.45
CA PHE A 74 0.16 -0.57 -12.06
C PHE A 74 -0.85 0.17 -11.19
N VAL A 75 -0.98 1.49 -11.35
CA VAL A 75 -1.99 2.29 -10.64
C VAL A 75 -3.41 1.84 -11.02
N LEU A 76 -3.67 1.53 -12.29
CA LEU A 76 -4.97 1.00 -12.74
C LEU A 76 -5.32 -0.36 -12.11
N VAL A 77 -4.34 -1.26 -12.02
CA VAL A 77 -4.53 -2.57 -11.37
C VAL A 77 -4.83 -2.38 -9.89
N ILE A 78 -4.07 -1.53 -9.19
CA ILE A 78 -4.34 -1.27 -7.77
C ILE A 78 -5.72 -0.63 -7.60
N ALA A 79 -6.08 0.34 -8.45
CA ALA A 79 -7.38 1.01 -8.41
C ALA A 79 -8.55 0.03 -8.54
N SER A 80 -8.48 -0.95 -9.45
CA SER A 80 -9.56 -1.92 -9.61
C SER A 80 -9.75 -2.81 -8.37
N PHE A 81 -8.65 -3.24 -7.72
CA PHE A 81 -8.73 -3.98 -6.45
C PHE A 81 -9.24 -3.11 -5.30
N VAL A 82 -8.81 -1.85 -5.23
CA VAL A 82 -9.29 -0.88 -4.25
C VAL A 82 -10.81 -0.67 -4.40
N THR A 83 -11.32 -0.50 -5.62
CA THR A 83 -12.76 -0.37 -5.88
C THR A 83 -13.52 -1.66 -5.51
N ALA A 84 -12.96 -2.83 -5.76
CA ALA A 84 -13.58 -4.08 -5.31
C ALA A 84 -13.69 -4.15 -3.77
N VAL A 85 -12.66 -3.69 -3.06
CA VAL A 85 -12.69 -3.62 -1.59
C VAL A 85 -13.68 -2.57 -1.10
N GLU A 86 -13.77 -1.42 -1.77
CA GLU A 86 -14.75 -0.37 -1.48
C GLU A 86 -16.19 -0.90 -1.49
N LEU A 87 -16.53 -1.61 -2.57
CA LEU A 87 -17.84 -2.25 -2.73
C LEU A 87 -18.08 -3.34 -1.68
N SER A 88 -17.05 -4.13 -1.36
CA SER A 88 -17.12 -5.16 -0.32
C SER A 88 -17.38 -4.58 1.08
N MET A 89 -16.73 -3.45 1.41
CA MET A 89 -16.91 -2.77 2.69
C MET A 89 -18.31 -2.14 2.79
N ASN A 90 -18.84 -1.59 1.70
CA ASN A 90 -20.20 -1.07 1.69
C ASN A 90 -21.25 -2.17 1.96
N ALA A 91 -20.98 -3.42 1.57
CA ALA A 91 -21.88 -4.55 1.81
C ALA A 91 -21.85 -5.10 3.24
N TRP A 92 -20.67 -5.19 3.88
CA TRP A 92 -20.52 -5.81 5.22
C TRP A 92 -20.38 -4.80 6.38
N PHE A 93 -19.74 -3.65 6.16
CA PHE A 93 -19.35 -2.69 7.21
C PHE A 93 -19.73 -1.25 6.84
N HIS A 94 -21.03 -0.97 6.81
CA HIS A 94 -21.58 0.31 6.35
C HIS A 94 -21.17 1.52 7.22
N GLU A 95 -21.04 1.34 8.54
CA GLU A 95 -20.53 2.39 9.44
C GLU A 95 -19.08 2.78 9.13
N LEU A 96 -18.22 1.78 8.88
CA LEU A 96 -16.83 2.02 8.53
C LEU A 96 -16.71 2.65 7.13
N TYR A 97 -17.55 2.22 6.19
CA TYR A 97 -17.61 2.75 4.83
C TYR A 97 -17.94 4.25 4.77
N LYS A 98 -18.85 4.76 5.61
CA LYS A 98 -19.17 6.21 5.64
C LYS A 98 -17.95 7.09 5.92
N ILE A 99 -17.00 6.58 6.68
CA ILE A 99 -15.80 7.32 7.11
C ILE A 99 -14.64 7.02 6.16
N LEU A 100 -14.42 5.74 5.86
CA LEU A 100 -13.30 5.27 5.03
C LEU A 100 -13.51 5.47 3.53
N GLY A 101 -14.76 5.61 3.07
CA GLY A 101 -15.14 5.80 1.65
C GLY A 101 -14.28 6.82 0.93
N ILE A 102 -14.04 7.97 1.56
CA ILE A 102 -13.28 9.08 1.00
C ILE A 102 -11.76 8.83 1.07
N PHE A 103 -11.31 7.95 1.98
CA PHE A 103 -9.90 7.62 2.20
C PHE A 103 -9.40 6.43 1.37
N ILE A 104 -10.31 5.64 0.80
CA ILE A 104 -9.98 4.49 -0.04
C ILE A 104 -9.21 4.90 -1.32
N PRO A 105 -9.53 6.00 -2.02
CA PRO A 105 -8.69 6.53 -3.10
C PRO A 105 -7.26 6.92 -2.67
N LEU A 106 -7.03 7.28 -1.40
CA LEU A 106 -5.69 7.60 -0.88
C LEU A 106 -4.79 6.35 -0.81
N ILE A 107 -5.35 5.15 -0.93
CA ILE A 107 -4.59 3.90 -1.05
C ILE A 107 -3.88 3.87 -2.40
N VAL A 108 -4.58 4.20 -3.48
CA VAL A 108 -4.05 4.16 -4.86
C VAL A 108 -2.91 5.18 -5.03
N THR A 109 -3.05 6.36 -4.42
CA THR A 109 -2.07 7.45 -4.50
C THR A 109 -1.02 7.40 -3.40
N ASN A 110 -0.95 6.31 -2.62
CA ASN A 110 0.05 6.19 -1.58
C ASN A 110 1.46 6.05 -2.20
N CYS A 111 2.28 7.06 -1.99
CA CYS A 111 3.64 7.15 -2.53
C CYS A 111 4.54 5.99 -2.08
N ALA A 112 4.33 5.42 -0.88
CA ALA A 112 5.10 4.26 -0.42
C ALA A 112 4.77 2.99 -1.23
N ILE A 113 3.52 2.86 -1.68
CA ILE A 113 3.07 1.72 -2.49
C ILE A 113 3.62 1.86 -3.91
N ILE A 114 3.51 3.04 -4.51
CA ILE A 114 4.06 3.33 -5.84
C ILE A 114 5.59 3.14 -5.83
N GLY A 115 6.26 3.64 -4.79
CA GLY A 115 7.71 3.51 -4.61
C GLY A 115 8.20 2.06 -4.47
N ARG A 116 7.37 1.20 -3.88
CA ARG A 116 7.64 -0.25 -3.84
C ARG A 116 7.37 -0.89 -5.18
N ALA A 117 6.26 -0.56 -5.84
CA ALA A 117 5.90 -1.12 -7.14
C ALA A 117 6.94 -0.81 -8.23
N GLU A 118 7.50 0.40 -8.26
CA GLU A 118 8.59 0.74 -9.18
C GLU A 118 9.85 -0.07 -8.89
N ALA A 119 10.23 -0.24 -7.61
CA ALA A 119 11.43 -0.98 -7.21
C ALA A 119 11.35 -2.50 -7.48
N PHE A 120 10.14 -3.08 -7.57
CA PHE A 120 9.95 -4.49 -7.96
C PHE A 120 9.84 -4.70 -9.48
N ALA A 121 9.60 -3.62 -10.23
CA ALA A 121 9.47 -3.65 -11.67
C ALA A 121 10.77 -3.25 -12.39
N SER A 122 11.64 -2.46 -11.76
CA SER A 122 13.04 -2.25 -12.16
C SER A 122 13.93 -3.46 -11.84
#